data_AF-A0A917ZLM6-F1
#
_entry.id   AF-A0A917ZLM6-F1
#
_cell.length_a   1.000
_cell.length_b   1.000
_cell.length_c   1.000
_cell.angle_alpha   90.00
_cell.angle_beta   90.00
_cell.angle_gamma   90.00
#
_symmetry.space_group_name_H-M   'P 1'
#
loop_
_entity.id
_entity.type
_entity.pdbx_description
1 polymer ?
#
loop_
_entity_poly.entity_id
_entity_poly.type
_entity_poly.pdbx_seq_one_letter_code
_entity_poly.pdbx_strand_id
1 'polypeptide(L)'
;MKSLNVKVWGVRKRDTKTPSYGVRWSVAGNVFSESFRTKALADHYRTKLMRAMREGEEFDTESGLPASMEEKKSAVSWYAFALRYLAMKWPHAAPNTRDGINESLTSVTLELLDERAGRPSDEEIRRALRNWAFVLPGPDDREVPNDVRNVLHWVSKASRPLADLAEAATARTVLDSLKLKLDGTAAAAETVRRKRRTLVNAANYAVDLGELRENPITAVRWQKPKVSNQVDPRVVANPEQARNLLAAVSYVGGHRRARGRRLVGLFAAMYFGGLRPAEAVGLVETDLKLPEQGWGSALLHRTRPSVGKQ
;
A
#
# COMPACT_ATOMS: atom_id res chain seq x y z
N MET A 1 26.75 -26.61 -10.05
CA MET A 1 27.62 -27.14 -11.16
C MET A 1 26.77 -27.06 -12.42
N LYS A 2 27.32 -26.75 -13.60
CA LYS A 2 26.50 -26.53 -14.80
C LYS A 2 26.53 -27.73 -15.74
N SER A 3 25.40 -28.08 -16.35
CA SER A 3 25.27 -29.24 -17.22
C SER A 3 24.30 -29.02 -18.38
N LEU A 4 24.68 -29.53 -19.55
CA LEU A 4 23.82 -29.62 -20.74
C LEU A 4 23.02 -30.93 -20.81
N ASN A 5 23.25 -31.86 -19.88
CA ASN A 5 22.52 -33.13 -19.84
C ASN A 5 21.14 -32.91 -19.22
N VAL A 6 20.21 -32.44 -20.04
CA VAL A 6 18.85 -32.07 -19.64
C VAL A 6 17.82 -32.95 -20.33
N LYS A 7 16.83 -33.44 -19.59
CA LYS A 7 15.65 -34.12 -20.14
C LYS A 7 14.39 -33.50 -19.60
N VAL A 8 13.50 -33.05 -20.49
CA VAL A 8 12.22 -32.42 -20.11
C VAL A 8 11.07 -33.34 -20.51
N TRP A 9 10.23 -33.73 -19.53
CA TRP A 9 9.08 -34.60 -19.76
C TRP A 9 7.83 -33.82 -20.22
N GLY A 10 6.80 -34.54 -20.67
CA GLY A 10 5.49 -33.98 -20.99
C GLY A 10 4.74 -33.49 -19.75
N VAL A 11 3.80 -32.56 -19.95
CA VAL A 11 2.91 -32.10 -18.87
C VAL A 11 2.02 -33.25 -18.40
N ARG A 12 2.04 -33.52 -17.10
CA ARG A 12 1.22 -34.57 -16.48
C ARG A 12 0.13 -33.97 -15.60
N LYS A 13 -1.11 -34.42 -15.73
CA LYS A 13 -2.16 -34.13 -14.76
C LYS A 13 -1.89 -34.93 -13.47
N ARG A 14 -1.80 -34.25 -12.33
CA ARG A 14 -1.69 -34.85 -11.00
C ARG A 14 -3.09 -35.08 -10.45
N ASP A 15 -3.28 -36.23 -9.81
CA ASP A 15 -4.53 -36.61 -9.19
C ASP A 15 -4.57 -36.06 -7.76
N THR A 16 -5.04 -34.82 -7.63
CA THR A 16 -5.15 -34.09 -6.37
C THR A 16 -6.56 -33.51 -6.26
N LYS A 17 -7.01 -33.23 -5.02
CA LYS A 17 -8.35 -32.66 -4.73
C LYS A 17 -8.67 -31.38 -5.54
N THR A 18 -7.65 -30.70 -6.04
CA THR A 18 -7.75 -29.64 -7.06
C THR A 18 -6.94 -30.06 -8.30
N PRO A 19 -7.40 -29.81 -9.54
CA PRO A 19 -6.64 -30.12 -10.74
C PRO A 19 -5.28 -29.42 -10.73
N SER A 20 -4.20 -30.20 -10.81
CA SER A 20 -2.83 -29.71 -10.84
C SER A 20 -2.09 -30.36 -12.01
N TYR A 21 -1.26 -29.58 -12.70
CA TYR A 21 -0.50 -29.98 -13.87
C TYR A 21 0.99 -29.86 -13.53
N GLY A 22 1.69 -30.99 -13.52
CA GLY A 22 3.11 -31.08 -13.20
C GLY A 22 3.98 -31.06 -14.45
N VAL A 23 5.07 -30.28 -14.39
CA VAL A 23 6.21 -30.37 -15.30
C VAL A 23 7.35 -31.04 -14.52
N ARG A 24 8.02 -32.00 -15.13
CA ARG A 24 9.20 -32.66 -14.56
C ARG A 24 10.34 -32.52 -15.56
N TRP A 25 11.56 -32.34 -15.07
CA TRP A 25 12.77 -32.36 -15.89
C TRP A 25 13.95 -32.85 -15.05
N SER A 26 15.04 -33.25 -15.69
CA SER A 26 16.25 -33.67 -14.99
C SER A 26 17.46 -32.98 -15.54
N VAL A 27 18.42 -32.65 -14.67
CA VAL A 27 19.71 -32.04 -14.99
C VAL A 27 20.80 -32.91 -14.39
N ALA A 28 21.70 -33.44 -15.22
CA ALA A 28 22.79 -34.33 -14.79
C ALA A 28 22.34 -35.51 -13.89
N GLY A 29 21.12 -36.03 -14.10
CA GLY A 29 20.55 -37.12 -13.30
C GLY A 29 19.69 -36.69 -12.11
N ASN A 30 19.79 -35.43 -11.67
CA ASN A 30 18.93 -34.88 -10.62
C ASN A 30 17.55 -34.54 -11.18
N VAL A 31 16.49 -34.96 -10.49
CA VAL A 31 15.11 -34.78 -10.95
C VAL A 31 14.46 -33.60 -10.24
N PHE A 32 13.90 -32.69 -11.04
CA PHE A 32 13.16 -31.52 -10.60
C PHE A 32 11.70 -31.60 -11.06
N SER A 33 10.80 -30.98 -10.29
CA SER A 33 9.39 -30.88 -10.70
C SER A 33 8.72 -29.63 -10.17
N GLU A 34 7.85 -29.04 -10.99
CA GLU A 34 7.04 -27.87 -10.62
C GLU A 34 5.56 -28.13 -10.99
N SER A 35 4.64 -27.51 -10.25
CA SER A 35 3.20 -27.77 -10.38
C SER A 35 2.42 -26.48 -10.64
N PHE A 36 1.44 -26.56 -11.54
CA PHE A 36 0.65 -25.42 -12.00
C PHE A 36 -0.85 -25.71 -11.93
N ARG A 37 -1.67 -24.66 -11.79
CA ARG A 37 -3.13 -24.78 -11.69
C ARG A 37 -3.82 -25.11 -13.02
N THR A 38 -3.22 -24.75 -14.15
CA THR A 38 -3.78 -24.98 -15.48
C THR A 38 -2.77 -25.64 -16.40
N LYS A 39 -3.27 -26.42 -17.37
CA LYS A 39 -2.43 -27.08 -18.37
C LYS A 39 -1.63 -26.06 -19.18
N ALA A 40 -2.25 -24.95 -19.56
CA ALA A 40 -1.60 -23.89 -20.33
C ALA A 40 -0.39 -23.28 -19.61
N LEU A 41 -0.47 -23.05 -18.29
CA LEU A 41 0.67 -22.55 -17.51
C LEU A 41 1.82 -23.57 -17.46
N ALA A 42 1.49 -24.87 -17.32
CA ALA A 42 2.47 -25.94 -17.35
C ALA A 42 3.12 -26.10 -18.73
N ASP A 43 2.33 -26.04 -19.81
CA ASP A 43 2.84 -26.14 -21.18
C ASP A 43 3.72 -24.94 -21.53
N HIS A 44 3.35 -23.73 -21.12
CA HIS A 44 4.17 -22.53 -21.27
C HIS A 44 5.52 -22.67 -20.54
N TYR A 45 5.51 -23.13 -19.29
CA TYR A 45 6.72 -23.36 -18.50
C TYR A 45 7.63 -24.42 -19.13
N ARG A 46 7.05 -25.56 -19.56
CA ARG A 46 7.76 -26.60 -20.31
C ARG A 46 8.41 -26.05 -21.58
N THR A 47 7.70 -25.18 -22.29
CA THR A 47 8.18 -24.59 -23.56
C THR A 47 9.41 -23.72 -23.32
N LYS A 48 9.48 -22.99 -22.20
CA LYS A 48 10.66 -22.23 -21.79
C LYS A 48 11.87 -23.14 -21.52
N LEU A 49 11.68 -24.22 -20.75
CA LEU A 49 12.76 -25.20 -20.50
C LEU A 49 13.26 -25.84 -21.81
N MET A 50 12.34 -26.22 -22.70
CA MET A 50 12.69 -26.77 -24.02
C MET A 50 13.41 -25.75 -24.90
N ARG A 51 13.06 -24.46 -24.80
CA ARG A 51 13.72 -23.39 -25.55
C ARG A 51 15.16 -23.20 -25.08
N ALA A 52 15.37 -23.04 -23.77
CA ALA A 52 16.71 -22.90 -23.19
C ALA A 52 17.60 -24.11 -23.53
N MET A 53 17.04 -25.32 -23.49
CA MET A 53 17.73 -26.54 -23.91
C MET A 53 18.11 -26.54 -25.41
N ARG A 54 17.25 -26.00 -26.30
CA ARG A 54 17.54 -25.87 -27.74
C ARG A 54 18.57 -24.78 -28.04
N GLU A 55 18.57 -23.71 -27.25
CA GLU A 55 19.52 -22.61 -27.36
C GLU A 55 20.90 -22.96 -26.78
N GLY A 56 21.07 -24.16 -26.22
CA GLY A 56 22.35 -24.65 -25.70
C GLY A 56 22.72 -24.05 -24.35
N GLU A 57 21.74 -23.56 -23.58
CA GLU A 57 21.99 -23.03 -22.25
C GLU A 57 22.36 -24.15 -21.27
N GLU A 58 23.36 -23.91 -20.44
CA GLU A 58 23.71 -24.81 -19.35
C GLU A 58 22.74 -24.65 -18.17
N PHE A 59 22.31 -25.77 -17.60
CA PHE A 59 21.42 -25.80 -16.44
C PHE A 59 22.25 -26.05 -15.18
N ASP A 60 21.95 -25.33 -14.10
CA ASP A 60 22.60 -25.61 -12.83
C ASP A 60 22.03 -26.91 -12.20
N THR A 61 22.92 -27.74 -11.67
CA THR A 61 22.62 -29.06 -11.13
C THR A 61 21.95 -29.02 -9.76
N GLU A 62 22.03 -27.90 -9.03
CA GLU A 62 21.40 -27.70 -7.72
C GLU A 62 20.02 -27.06 -7.88
N SER A 63 19.91 -25.99 -8.67
CA SER A 63 18.63 -25.30 -8.92
C SER A 63 17.76 -26.03 -9.95
N GLY A 64 18.40 -26.75 -10.87
CA GLY A 64 17.76 -27.40 -12.00
C GLY A 64 17.40 -26.45 -13.13
N LEU A 65 17.75 -25.17 -13.08
CA LEU A 65 17.30 -24.17 -14.05
C LEU A 65 18.43 -23.67 -14.95
N PRO A 66 18.14 -23.28 -16.21
CA PRO A 66 19.08 -22.55 -17.06
C PRO A 66 19.24 -21.11 -16.57
N ALA A 67 20.36 -20.47 -16.90
CA ALA A 67 20.63 -19.09 -16.49
C ALA A 67 19.55 -18.09 -16.97
N SER A 68 18.87 -18.34 -18.10
CA SER A 68 17.74 -17.51 -18.56
C SER A 68 16.46 -17.66 -17.73
N MET A 69 16.34 -18.72 -16.95
CA MET A 69 15.17 -19.02 -16.10
C MET A 69 15.50 -19.04 -14.61
N GLU A 70 16.76 -19.10 -14.21
CA GLU A 70 17.17 -18.67 -12.88
C GLU A 70 16.60 -17.27 -12.66
N GLU A 71 15.89 -17.08 -11.56
CA GLU A 71 15.32 -15.79 -11.23
C GLU A 71 16.46 -14.76 -11.29
N LYS A 72 16.46 -13.94 -12.34
CA LYS A 72 17.00 -12.60 -12.23
C LYS A 72 16.14 -11.97 -11.15
N LYS A 73 16.56 -12.11 -9.89
CA LYS A 73 16.05 -11.30 -8.77
C LYS A 73 15.95 -9.91 -9.34
N SER A 74 14.74 -9.34 -9.37
CA SER A 74 14.54 -8.01 -9.94
C SER A 74 15.65 -7.13 -9.37
N ALA A 75 16.49 -6.54 -10.24
CA ALA A 75 17.61 -5.73 -9.75
C ALA A 75 17.11 -4.48 -8.97
N VAL A 76 15.79 -4.23 -9.03
CA VAL A 76 15.10 -3.13 -8.38
C VAL A 76 14.84 -3.48 -6.91
N SER A 77 15.34 -2.63 -6.02
CA SER A 77 14.97 -2.67 -4.60
C SER A 77 13.51 -2.26 -4.41
N TRP A 78 12.89 -2.71 -3.32
CA TRP A 78 11.54 -2.28 -2.95
C TRP A 78 11.42 -0.75 -2.93
N TYR A 79 12.42 -0.05 -2.36
CA TYR A 79 12.40 1.41 -2.28
C TYR A 79 12.37 2.08 -3.66
N ALA A 80 13.23 1.66 -4.58
CA ALA A 80 13.26 2.19 -5.95
C ALA A 80 11.94 1.90 -6.68
N PHE A 81 11.38 0.70 -6.49
CA PHE A 81 10.07 0.35 -7.02
C PHE A 81 8.93 1.20 -6.42
N ALA A 82 8.95 1.44 -5.11
CA ALA A 82 7.95 2.23 -4.41
C ALA A 82 7.90 3.68 -4.92
N LEU A 83 9.05 4.27 -5.27
CA LEU A 83 9.11 5.58 -5.93
C LEU A 83 8.46 5.54 -7.33
N ARG A 84 8.71 4.51 -8.14
CA ARG A 84 8.05 4.32 -9.46
C ARG A 84 6.53 4.17 -9.31
N TYR A 85 6.08 3.38 -8.35
CA TYR A 85 4.65 3.21 -8.05
C TYR A 85 4.00 4.52 -7.59
N LEU A 86 4.68 5.27 -6.71
CA LEU A 86 4.22 6.57 -6.26
C LEU A 86 4.07 7.54 -7.45
N ALA A 87 5.09 7.66 -8.30
CA ALA A 87 5.08 8.54 -9.46
C ALA A 87 3.91 8.23 -10.41
N MET A 88 3.62 6.94 -10.65
CA MET A 88 2.46 6.51 -11.43
C MET A 88 1.13 6.88 -10.75
N LYS A 89 1.01 6.65 -9.43
CA LYS A 89 -0.28 6.75 -8.75
C LYS A 89 -0.65 8.18 -8.32
N TRP A 90 0.35 9.00 -8.01
CA TRP A 90 0.18 10.31 -7.38
C TRP A 90 -0.65 11.34 -8.18
N PRO A 91 -0.48 11.48 -9.52
CA PRO A 91 -1.22 12.47 -10.31
C PRO A 91 -2.73 12.27 -10.23
N HIS A 92 -3.18 11.01 -10.18
CA HIS A 92 -4.59 10.64 -10.17
C HIS A 92 -5.18 10.42 -8.77
N ALA A 93 -4.35 10.54 -7.72
CA ALA A 93 -4.79 10.32 -6.34
C ALA A 93 -5.33 11.62 -5.72
N ALA A 94 -6.48 11.52 -5.05
CA ALA A 94 -6.98 12.60 -4.20
C ALA A 94 -6.02 12.86 -3.01
N PRO A 95 -6.01 14.08 -2.43
CA PRO A 95 -5.07 14.43 -1.35
C PRO A 95 -5.02 13.43 -0.18
N ASN A 96 -6.17 12.99 0.34
CA ASN A 96 -6.22 12.00 1.44
C ASN A 96 -5.69 10.63 1.00
N THR A 97 -5.89 10.28 -0.27
CA THR A 97 -5.34 9.06 -0.85
C THR A 97 -3.83 9.16 -0.97
N ARG A 98 -3.26 10.34 -1.29
CA ARG A 98 -1.81 10.57 -1.32
C ARG A 98 -1.17 10.38 0.06
N ASP A 99 -1.72 11.00 1.11
CA ASP A 99 -1.22 10.77 2.48
C ASP A 99 -1.35 9.29 2.88
N GLY A 100 -2.45 8.63 2.50
CA GLY A 100 -2.60 7.21 2.77
C GLY A 100 -1.62 6.31 2.02
N ILE A 101 -1.30 6.62 0.75
CA ILE A 101 -0.25 5.92 0.00
C ILE A 101 1.10 6.13 0.68
N ASN A 102 1.43 7.38 1.00
CA ASN A 102 2.67 7.78 1.67
C ASN A 102 2.85 7.03 3.01
N GLU A 103 1.83 7.01 3.88
CA GLU A 103 1.87 6.28 5.15
C GLU A 103 2.09 4.77 4.95
N SER A 104 1.37 4.20 3.97
CA SER A 104 1.41 2.77 3.68
C SER A 104 2.79 2.36 3.16
N LEU A 105 3.31 3.08 2.17
CA LEU A 105 4.64 2.82 1.60
C LEU A 105 5.74 3.01 2.65
N THR A 106 5.61 4.00 3.53
CA THR A 106 6.54 4.18 4.66
C THR A 106 6.56 2.96 5.57
N SER A 107 5.39 2.47 5.99
CA SER A 107 5.29 1.29 6.87
C SER A 107 5.87 0.04 6.22
N VAL A 108 5.56 -0.19 4.94
CA VAL A 108 6.08 -1.35 4.21
C VAL A 108 7.59 -1.24 3.97
N THR A 109 8.09 -0.04 3.66
CA THR A 109 9.51 0.17 3.41
C THR A 109 10.32 -0.13 4.67
N LEU A 110 9.90 0.33 5.84
CA LEU A 110 10.58 0.03 7.11
C LEU A 110 10.77 -1.48 7.36
N GLU A 111 9.74 -2.27 7.03
CA GLU A 111 9.77 -3.73 7.18
C GLU A 111 10.66 -4.43 6.15
N LEU A 112 10.89 -3.79 5.00
CA LEU A 112 11.71 -4.29 3.90
C LEU A 112 13.12 -3.67 3.90
N LEU A 113 13.61 -3.23 5.06
CA LEU A 113 14.99 -2.79 5.25
C LEU A 113 15.79 -3.88 5.97
N ASP A 114 16.94 -4.21 5.42
CA ASP A 114 17.93 -5.05 6.09
C ASP A 114 18.62 -4.27 7.22
N GLU A 115 19.04 -4.99 8.25
CA GLU A 115 19.94 -4.44 9.26
C GLU A 115 21.32 -4.19 8.65
N ARG A 116 21.77 -2.93 8.72
CA ARG A 116 23.07 -2.49 8.20
C ARG A 116 23.73 -1.52 9.17
N ALA A 117 25.06 -1.48 9.14
CA ALA A 117 25.83 -0.54 9.92
C ALA A 117 25.41 0.92 9.62
N GLY A 118 25.41 1.76 10.67
CA GLY A 118 25.01 3.16 10.55
C GLY A 118 23.51 3.37 10.33
N ARG A 119 22.65 2.41 10.75
CA ARG A 119 21.19 2.54 10.69
C ARG A 119 20.72 3.80 11.43
N PRO A 120 20.07 4.76 10.74
CA PRO A 120 19.40 5.87 11.40
C PRO A 120 18.23 5.38 12.25
N SER A 121 17.76 6.20 13.19
CA SER A 121 16.58 5.83 13.98
C SER A 121 15.35 5.65 13.09
N ASP A 122 14.43 4.77 13.49
CA ASP A 122 13.19 4.56 12.74
C ASP A 122 12.36 5.85 12.62
N GLU A 123 12.50 6.78 13.58
CA GLU A 123 11.87 8.10 13.49
C GLU A 123 12.44 8.94 12.36
N GLU A 124 13.77 9.00 12.22
CA GLU A 124 14.45 9.69 11.13
C GLU A 124 14.11 9.09 9.78
N ILE A 125 14.12 7.75 9.68
CA ILE A 125 13.72 7.04 8.45
C ILE A 125 12.27 7.39 8.08
N ARG A 126 11.34 7.32 9.05
CA ARG A 126 9.93 7.69 8.79
C ARG A 126 9.79 9.13 8.34
N ARG A 127 10.47 10.06 9.01
CA ARG A 127 10.40 11.48 8.66
C ARG A 127 10.96 11.75 7.26
N ALA A 128 12.11 11.15 6.92
CA ALA A 128 12.69 11.24 5.59
C ALA A 128 11.77 10.65 4.52
N LEU A 129 11.21 9.45 4.77
CA LEU A 129 10.29 8.80 3.83
C LEU A 129 8.99 9.59 3.64
N ARG A 130 8.32 10.00 4.73
CA ARG A 130 7.03 10.70 4.69
C ARG A 130 7.14 12.08 4.07
N ASN A 131 8.19 12.82 4.39
CA ASN A 131 8.29 14.24 4.01
C ASN A 131 9.09 14.45 2.72
N TRP A 132 9.94 13.50 2.33
CA TRP A 132 10.89 13.67 1.22
C TRP A 132 10.83 12.60 0.13
N ALA A 133 10.72 11.32 0.48
CA ALA A 133 10.69 10.27 -0.54
C ALA A 133 9.30 10.04 -1.13
N PHE A 134 8.27 9.89 -0.30
CA PHE A 134 6.92 9.50 -0.71
C PHE A 134 5.99 10.70 -0.94
N VAL A 135 6.54 11.75 -1.55
CA VAL A 135 5.84 12.95 -2.00
C VAL A 135 6.39 13.37 -3.36
N LEU A 136 5.60 14.09 -4.17
CA LEU A 136 6.08 14.71 -5.40
C LEU A 136 6.13 16.24 -5.28
N PRO A 137 7.16 16.92 -5.81
CA PRO A 137 8.33 16.37 -6.52
C PRO A 137 9.22 15.52 -5.60
N GLY A 138 9.85 14.48 -6.19
CA GLY A 138 10.62 13.49 -5.46
C GLY A 138 11.98 14.03 -4.98
N PRO A 139 12.77 13.21 -4.26
CA PRO A 139 14.04 13.65 -3.69
C PRO A 139 15.12 13.99 -4.73
N ASP A 140 15.01 13.44 -5.95
CA ASP A 140 15.94 13.74 -7.04
C ASP A 140 15.57 15.01 -7.83
N ASP A 141 14.31 15.43 -7.72
CA ASP A 141 13.75 16.58 -8.46
C ASP A 141 13.73 17.87 -7.63
N ARG A 142 14.36 17.87 -6.45
CA ARG A 142 14.36 19.00 -5.53
C ARG A 142 15.60 19.04 -4.64
N GLU A 143 15.82 20.19 -4.04
CA GLU A 143 16.86 20.35 -3.02
C GLU A 143 16.43 19.66 -1.72
N VAL A 144 17.27 18.73 -1.23
CA VAL A 144 17.03 17.94 -0.02
C VAL A 144 18.16 18.22 0.96
N PRO A 145 17.84 18.56 2.23
CA PRO A 145 18.83 18.71 3.30
C PRO A 145 19.78 17.51 3.41
N ASN A 146 21.05 17.75 3.70
CA ASN A 146 22.10 16.73 3.68
C ASN A 146 21.84 15.57 4.66
N ASP A 147 21.30 15.87 5.85
CA ASP A 147 20.88 14.89 6.85
C ASP A 147 19.82 13.93 6.28
N VAL A 148 18.78 14.49 5.63
CA VAL A 148 17.72 13.70 4.99
C VAL A 148 18.27 12.90 3.82
N ARG A 149 19.14 13.49 2.99
CA ARG A 149 19.77 12.82 1.85
C ARG A 149 20.58 11.60 2.30
N ASN A 150 21.33 11.72 3.40
CA ASN A 150 22.09 10.62 3.98
C ASN A 150 21.18 9.48 4.45
N VAL A 151 20.05 9.80 5.10
CA VAL A 151 19.05 8.80 5.53
C VAL A 151 18.45 8.10 4.30
N LEU A 152 18.03 8.85 3.28
CA LEU A 152 17.47 8.24 2.06
C LEU A 152 18.51 7.42 1.29
N HIS A 153 19.77 7.84 1.29
CA HIS A 153 20.86 7.05 0.73
C HIS A 153 21.02 5.73 1.48
N TRP A 154 21.02 5.75 2.82
CA TRP A 154 21.06 4.54 3.63
C TRP A 154 19.86 3.62 3.32
N VAL A 155 18.64 4.16 3.28
CA VAL A 155 17.41 3.43 2.92
C VAL A 155 17.54 2.79 1.54
N SER A 156 18.07 3.51 0.55
CA SER A 156 18.23 2.99 -0.82
C SER A 156 19.16 1.76 -0.86
N LYS A 157 20.19 1.74 -0.01
CA LYS A 157 21.15 0.64 0.12
C LYS A 157 20.57 -0.51 0.93
N ALA A 158 19.93 -0.21 2.06
CA ALA A 158 19.37 -1.21 2.97
C ALA A 158 18.07 -1.84 2.47
N SER A 159 17.40 -1.26 1.47
CA SER A 159 16.14 -1.80 0.95
C SER A 159 16.35 -3.15 0.26
N ARG A 160 15.56 -4.14 0.69
CA ARG A 160 15.54 -5.49 0.12
C ARG A 160 15.12 -5.50 -1.35
N PRO A 161 15.56 -6.50 -2.14
CA PRO A 161 15.06 -6.70 -3.50
C PRO A 161 13.54 -6.84 -3.52
N LEU A 162 12.88 -6.27 -4.54
CA LEU A 162 11.43 -6.42 -4.70
C LEU A 162 11.02 -7.90 -4.85
N ALA A 163 11.89 -8.71 -5.47
CA ALA A 163 11.69 -10.15 -5.64
C ALA A 163 11.48 -10.90 -4.30
N ASP A 164 12.07 -10.44 -3.20
CA ASP A 164 11.89 -11.06 -1.88
C ASP A 164 10.42 -11.06 -1.44
N LEU A 165 9.61 -10.12 -1.94
CA LEU A 165 8.17 -10.07 -1.66
C LEU A 165 7.42 -11.27 -2.26
N ALA A 166 8.00 -11.96 -3.26
CA ALA A 166 7.43 -13.19 -3.81
C ALA A 166 7.46 -14.35 -2.79
N GLU A 167 8.38 -14.30 -1.82
CA GLU A 167 8.46 -15.29 -0.76
C GLU A 167 7.28 -15.14 0.21
N ALA A 168 6.54 -16.23 0.41
CA ALA A 168 5.36 -16.23 1.26
C ALA A 168 5.67 -15.82 2.73
N ALA A 169 6.86 -16.14 3.22
CA ALA A 169 7.31 -15.73 4.56
C ALA A 169 7.48 -14.21 4.64
N THR A 170 8.27 -13.61 3.75
CA THR A 170 8.49 -12.16 3.67
C THR A 170 7.18 -11.39 3.49
N ALA A 171 6.33 -11.82 2.54
CA ALA A 171 5.03 -11.20 2.32
C ALA A 171 4.11 -11.27 3.57
N ARG A 172 4.18 -12.36 4.33
CA ARG A 172 3.41 -12.51 5.57
C ARG A 172 3.94 -11.61 6.68
N THR A 173 5.25 -11.52 6.86
CA THR A 173 5.88 -10.61 7.82
C THR A 173 5.48 -9.16 7.53
N VAL A 174 5.55 -8.74 6.27
CA VAL A 174 5.07 -7.41 5.84
C VAL A 174 3.60 -7.21 6.17
N LEU A 175 2.73 -8.18 5.88
CA LEU A 175 1.32 -8.07 6.21
C LEU A 175 1.06 -8.01 7.72
N ASP A 176 1.81 -8.74 8.52
CA ASP A 176 1.68 -8.76 9.97
C ASP A 176 2.19 -7.46 10.60
N SER A 177 3.23 -6.82 10.07
CA SER A 177 3.68 -5.50 10.54
C SER A 177 2.61 -4.42 10.32
N LEU A 178 1.78 -4.53 9.28
CA LEU A 178 0.65 -3.62 9.06
C LEU A 178 -0.44 -3.71 10.15
N LYS A 179 -0.48 -4.79 10.94
CA LYS A 179 -1.42 -4.94 12.07
C LYS A 179 -0.98 -4.18 13.31
N LEU A 180 0.25 -3.66 13.34
CA LEU A 180 0.81 -2.99 14.51
C LEU A 180 0.85 -1.47 14.30
N LYS A 181 0.69 -0.74 15.40
CA LYS A 181 1.00 0.68 15.50
C LYS A 181 2.48 0.87 15.84
N LEU A 182 2.92 2.13 15.86
CA LEU A 182 4.30 2.49 16.24
C LEU A 182 4.64 2.12 17.69
N ASP A 183 3.65 2.03 18.57
CA ASP A 183 3.78 1.61 19.96
C ASP A 183 3.69 0.08 20.14
N GLY A 184 3.62 -0.70 19.05
CA GLY A 184 3.47 -2.15 19.06
C GLY A 184 2.05 -2.66 19.36
N THR A 185 1.09 -1.78 19.62
CA THR A 185 -0.31 -2.18 19.86
C THR A 185 -1.05 -2.48 18.56
N ALA A 186 -2.20 -3.16 18.64
CA ALA A 186 -3.01 -3.49 17.47
C ALA A 186 -3.55 -2.24 16.78
N ALA A 187 -3.32 -2.14 15.46
CA ALA A 187 -3.87 -1.11 14.59
C ALA A 187 -5.37 -1.33 14.34
N ALA A 188 -6.10 -0.24 14.11
CA ALA A 188 -7.51 -0.30 13.75
C ALA A 188 -7.70 -1.10 12.44
N ALA A 189 -8.72 -1.95 12.41
CA ALA A 189 -8.97 -2.86 11.29
C ALA A 189 -9.05 -2.14 9.93
N GLU A 190 -9.64 -0.95 9.89
CA GLU A 190 -9.74 -0.15 8.65
C GLU A 190 -8.38 0.42 8.21
N THR A 191 -7.52 0.80 9.16
CA THR A 191 -6.13 1.21 8.88
C THR A 191 -5.36 0.06 8.23
N VAL A 192 -5.46 -1.15 8.77
CA VAL A 192 -4.82 -2.34 8.21
C VAL A 192 -5.31 -2.62 6.79
N ARG A 193 -6.63 -2.52 6.54
CA ARG A 193 -7.22 -2.74 5.21
C ARG A 193 -6.75 -1.70 4.20
N ARG A 194 -6.67 -0.43 4.60
CA ARG A 194 -6.15 0.66 3.76
C ARG A 194 -4.70 0.42 3.39
N LYS A 195 -3.82 0.13 4.36
CA LYS A 195 -2.39 -0.15 4.10
C LYS A 195 -2.21 -1.36 3.19
N ARG A 196 -2.93 -2.45 3.46
CA ARG A 196 -2.93 -3.65 2.60
C ARG A 196 -3.40 -3.33 1.18
N ARG A 197 -4.42 -2.48 1.00
CA ARG A 197 -4.90 -2.10 -0.33
C ARG A 197 -3.82 -1.39 -1.13
N THR A 198 -3.07 -0.48 -0.52
CA THR A 198 -1.93 0.17 -1.17
C THR A 198 -0.88 -0.86 -1.59
N LEU A 199 -0.53 -1.79 -0.70
CA LEU A 199 0.47 -2.83 -0.98
C LEU A 199 0.02 -3.80 -2.09
N VAL A 200 -1.25 -4.21 -2.11
CA VAL A 200 -1.82 -5.03 -3.19
C VAL A 200 -1.74 -4.30 -4.54
N ASN A 201 -2.09 -3.01 -4.58
CA ASN A 201 -2.01 -2.22 -5.80
C ASN A 201 -0.57 -2.04 -6.28
N ALA A 202 0.37 -1.82 -5.36
CA ALA A 202 1.79 -1.77 -5.67
C ALA A 202 2.27 -3.12 -6.24
N ALA A 203 1.94 -4.24 -5.61
CA ALA A 203 2.31 -5.56 -6.13
C ALA A 203 1.67 -5.88 -7.50
N ASN A 204 0.43 -5.44 -7.77
CA ASN A 204 -0.17 -5.55 -9.10
C ASN A 204 0.63 -4.75 -10.14
N TYR A 205 1.02 -3.52 -9.80
CA TYR A 205 1.84 -2.71 -10.69
C TYR A 205 3.22 -3.33 -10.97
N ALA A 206 3.82 -4.00 -9.97
CA ALA A 206 5.04 -4.77 -10.19
C ALA A 206 4.84 -5.93 -11.18
N VAL A 207 3.67 -6.59 -11.14
CA VAL A 207 3.30 -7.63 -12.12
C VAL A 207 3.11 -7.02 -13.51
N ASP A 208 2.42 -5.88 -13.62
CA ASP A 208 2.21 -5.19 -14.89
C ASP A 208 3.55 -4.78 -15.55
N LEU A 209 4.54 -4.43 -14.74
CA LEU A 209 5.91 -4.12 -15.19
C LEU A 209 6.78 -5.36 -15.45
N GLY A 210 6.28 -6.56 -15.16
CA GLY A 210 7.02 -7.82 -15.31
C GLY A 210 8.08 -8.08 -14.24
N GLU A 211 8.12 -7.29 -13.18
CA GLU A 211 9.08 -7.45 -12.06
C GLU A 211 8.66 -8.59 -11.11
N LEU A 212 7.36 -8.91 -11.07
CA LEU A 212 6.79 -10.06 -10.35
C LEU A 212 5.94 -10.92 -11.28
N ARG A 213 5.93 -12.24 -11.08
CA ARG A 213 5.13 -13.17 -11.89
C ARG A 213 3.64 -13.11 -11.56
N GLU A 214 3.32 -12.98 -10.28
CA GLU A 214 1.97 -12.86 -9.75
C GLU A 214 1.97 -12.01 -8.49
N ASN A 215 0.80 -11.62 -7.98
CA ASN A 215 0.71 -10.78 -6.79
C ASN A 215 0.81 -11.62 -5.49
N PRO A 216 1.97 -11.59 -4.79
CA PRO A 216 2.18 -12.45 -3.61
C PRO A 216 1.25 -12.09 -2.44
N ILE A 217 0.85 -10.83 -2.33
CA ILE A 217 0.00 -10.31 -1.25
C ILE A 217 -1.44 -10.85 -1.34
N THR A 218 -1.85 -11.27 -2.54
CA THR A 218 -3.12 -11.94 -2.77
C THR A 218 -3.02 -13.47 -2.68
N ALA A 219 -1.85 -14.04 -2.97
CA ALA A 219 -1.58 -15.47 -2.89
C ALA A 219 -1.45 -15.97 -1.44
N VAL A 220 -0.89 -15.15 -0.55
CA VAL A 220 -0.70 -15.53 0.86
C VAL A 220 -2.04 -15.64 1.61
N ARG A 221 -2.24 -16.79 2.26
CA ARG A 221 -3.35 -16.99 3.21
C ARG A 221 -3.08 -16.19 4.48
N TRP A 222 -3.76 -15.07 4.61
CA TRP A 222 -3.58 -14.15 5.73
C TRP A 222 -4.92 -13.74 6.35
N GLN A 223 -5.01 -13.80 7.69
CA GLN A 223 -6.21 -13.47 8.43
C GLN A 223 -6.41 -11.94 8.48
N LYS A 224 -7.39 -11.48 7.71
CA LYS A 224 -7.79 -10.06 7.67
C LYS A 224 -8.50 -9.68 8.97
N PRO A 225 -8.21 -8.51 9.56
CA PRO A 225 -8.99 -7.99 10.68
C PRO A 225 -10.47 -7.85 10.33
N LYS A 226 -11.36 -8.22 11.26
CA LYS A 226 -12.80 -7.99 11.12
C LYS A 226 -13.08 -6.50 11.32
N VAL A 227 -13.82 -5.91 10.40
CA VAL A 227 -14.34 -4.53 10.55
C VAL A 227 -15.82 -4.65 10.87
N SER A 228 -16.24 -4.03 11.96
CA SER A 228 -17.65 -3.74 12.19
C SER A 228 -17.98 -2.42 11.52
N ASN A 229 -18.96 -2.42 10.61
CA ASN A 229 -19.54 -1.19 10.07
C ASN A 229 -20.69 -0.66 10.94
N GLN A 230 -20.92 -1.27 12.12
CA GLN A 230 -22.00 -0.86 13.00
C GLN A 230 -21.59 0.41 13.74
N VAL A 231 -22.32 1.49 13.48
CA VAL A 231 -22.26 2.71 14.27
C VAL A 231 -23.11 2.47 15.52
N ASP A 232 -22.53 2.68 16.71
CA ASP A 232 -23.31 2.68 17.95
C ASP A 232 -24.10 4.01 18.02
N PRO A 233 -25.44 4.00 17.96
CA PRO A 233 -26.21 5.24 18.01
C PRO A 233 -26.00 6.03 19.31
N ARG A 234 -25.53 5.38 20.39
CA ARG A 234 -25.29 6.02 21.68
C ARG A 234 -24.08 6.96 21.69
N VAL A 235 -23.18 6.82 20.71
CA VAL A 235 -22.03 7.75 20.58
C VAL A 235 -22.36 8.97 19.73
N VAL A 236 -23.55 9.04 19.15
CA VAL A 236 -24.01 10.17 18.32
C VAL A 236 -24.83 11.13 19.17
N ALA A 237 -24.57 12.43 19.05
CA ALA A 237 -25.32 13.45 19.77
C ALA A 237 -26.80 13.45 19.36
N ASN A 238 -27.71 13.36 20.33
CA ASN A 238 -29.13 13.57 20.10
C ASN A 238 -29.44 15.08 19.92
N PRO A 239 -30.66 15.46 19.48
CA PRO A 239 -30.97 16.86 19.18
C PRO A 239 -30.83 17.82 20.36
N GLU A 240 -31.11 17.36 21.58
CA GLU A 240 -30.94 18.16 22.80
C GLU A 240 -29.46 18.36 23.13
N GLN A 241 -28.68 17.29 23.11
CA GLN A 241 -27.22 17.33 23.28
C GLN A 241 -26.57 18.23 22.24
N ALA A 242 -26.98 18.16 20.98
CA ALA A 242 -26.45 19.02 19.92
C ALA A 242 -26.72 20.50 20.20
N ARG A 243 -27.94 20.87 20.63
CA ARG A 243 -28.24 22.27 21.02
C ARG A 243 -27.38 22.72 22.20
N ASN A 244 -27.21 21.87 23.22
CA ASN A 244 -26.36 22.16 24.37
C ASN A 244 -24.89 22.33 23.98
N LEU A 245 -24.37 21.48 23.09
CA LEU A 245 -23.01 21.57 22.56
C LEU A 245 -22.80 22.85 21.73
N LEU A 246 -23.78 23.23 20.90
CA LEU A 246 -23.74 24.49 20.14
C LEU A 246 -23.74 25.71 21.06
N ALA A 247 -24.57 25.69 22.11
CA ALA A 247 -24.55 26.72 23.13
C ALA A 247 -23.19 26.79 23.83
N ALA A 248 -22.63 25.66 24.27
CA ALA A 248 -21.32 25.59 24.91
C ALA A 248 -20.19 26.13 23.99
N VAL A 249 -20.18 25.74 22.71
CA VAL A 249 -19.22 26.22 21.71
C VAL A 249 -19.28 27.74 21.53
N SER A 250 -20.46 28.36 21.68
CA SER A 250 -20.61 29.80 21.53
C SER A 250 -19.73 30.61 22.50
N TYR A 251 -19.40 30.05 23.67
CA TYR A 251 -18.56 30.66 24.71
C TYR A 251 -17.06 30.43 24.50
N VAL A 252 -16.64 29.65 23.51
CA VAL A 252 -15.23 29.30 23.30
C VAL A 252 -14.45 30.46 22.67
N GLY A 253 -13.39 30.89 23.35
CA GLY A 253 -12.47 31.92 22.88
C GLY A 253 -12.91 33.35 23.26
N GLY A 254 -11.93 34.24 23.44
CA GLY A 254 -12.18 35.60 23.94
C GLY A 254 -13.12 36.42 23.04
N HIS A 255 -13.87 37.33 23.67
CA HIS A 255 -14.93 38.14 23.06
C HIS A 255 -14.52 38.82 21.73
N ARG A 256 -13.29 39.34 21.66
CA ARG A 256 -12.72 40.02 20.48
C ARG A 256 -12.46 39.12 19.28
N ARG A 257 -12.08 37.86 19.50
CA ARG A 257 -11.78 36.90 18.40
C ARG A 257 -13.01 36.15 17.91
N ALA A 258 -14.10 36.15 18.68
CA ALA A 258 -15.40 35.58 18.31
C ALA A 258 -15.33 34.13 17.78
N ARG A 259 -14.33 33.35 18.22
CA ARG A 259 -14.02 32.03 17.64
C ARG A 259 -15.20 31.07 17.79
N GLY A 260 -15.76 31.00 19.00
CA GLY A 260 -16.92 30.17 19.33
C GLY A 260 -18.14 30.50 18.49
N ARG A 261 -18.50 31.78 18.37
CA ARG A 261 -19.63 32.24 17.54
C ARG A 261 -19.53 31.78 16.08
N ARG A 262 -18.32 31.77 15.50
CA ARG A 262 -18.10 31.26 14.13
C ARG A 262 -18.25 29.73 14.04
N LEU A 263 -17.84 29.01 15.09
CA LEU A 263 -17.94 27.55 15.15
C LEU A 263 -19.39 27.06 15.33
N VAL A 264 -20.27 27.86 15.94
CA VAL A 264 -21.70 27.50 16.05
C VAL A 264 -22.31 27.25 14.67
N GLY A 265 -22.15 28.18 13.73
CA GLY A 265 -22.68 28.01 12.37
C GLY A 265 -22.11 26.78 11.67
N LEU A 266 -20.80 26.55 11.82
CA LEU A 266 -20.12 25.37 11.26
C LEU A 266 -20.71 24.05 11.77
N PHE A 267 -20.80 23.88 13.10
CA PHE A 267 -21.31 22.66 13.69
C PHE A 267 -22.82 22.50 13.53
N ALA A 268 -23.58 23.59 13.51
CA ALA A 268 -25.02 23.56 13.24
C ALA A 268 -25.30 23.08 11.81
N ALA A 269 -24.54 23.57 10.83
CA ALA A 269 -24.65 23.10 9.45
C ALA A 269 -24.31 21.61 9.30
N MET A 270 -23.31 21.11 10.05
CA MET A 270 -22.98 19.69 10.08
C MET A 270 -24.10 18.84 10.71
N TYR A 271 -24.65 19.27 11.85
CA TYR A 271 -25.63 18.48 12.59
C TYR A 271 -27.02 18.50 11.95
N PHE A 272 -27.56 19.70 11.68
CA PHE A 272 -28.92 19.86 11.16
C PHE A 272 -28.99 19.77 9.63
N GLY A 273 -27.93 20.16 8.92
CA GLY A 273 -27.85 20.07 7.47
C GLY A 273 -27.19 18.79 6.95
N GLY A 274 -26.53 18.02 7.82
CA GLY A 274 -25.79 16.81 7.40
C GLY A 274 -24.54 17.10 6.57
N LEU A 275 -24.04 18.34 6.58
CA LEU A 275 -22.87 18.73 5.80
C LEU A 275 -21.60 18.03 6.33
N ARG A 276 -20.70 17.65 5.41
CA ARG A 276 -19.34 17.26 5.79
C ARG A 276 -18.57 18.49 6.28
N PRO A 277 -17.56 18.34 7.17
CA PRO A 277 -16.78 19.48 7.66
C PRO A 277 -16.23 20.38 6.54
N ALA A 278 -15.70 19.78 5.46
CA ALA A 278 -15.13 20.53 4.34
C ALA A 278 -16.19 21.30 3.52
N GLU A 279 -17.43 20.83 3.48
CA GLU A 279 -18.56 21.52 2.84
C GLU A 279 -19.03 22.67 3.72
N ALA A 280 -19.16 22.45 5.02
CA ALA A 280 -19.55 23.48 5.98
C ALA A 280 -18.54 24.65 6.03
N VAL A 281 -17.24 24.38 5.84
CA VAL A 281 -16.20 25.43 5.70
C VAL A 281 -16.30 26.18 4.36
N GLY A 282 -16.87 25.56 3.33
CA GLY A 282 -17.04 26.14 2.00
C GLY A 282 -18.31 26.98 1.84
N LEU A 283 -19.22 26.93 2.80
CA LEU A 283 -20.54 27.54 2.76
C LEU A 283 -20.46 29.07 2.77
N VAL A 284 -21.25 29.72 1.91
CA VAL A 284 -21.43 31.18 1.88
C VAL A 284 -22.90 31.56 1.99
N GLU A 285 -23.18 32.79 2.40
CA GLU A 285 -24.54 33.29 2.64
C GLU A 285 -25.44 33.20 1.39
N THR A 286 -24.88 33.45 0.21
CA THR A 286 -25.61 33.35 -1.08
C THR A 286 -26.11 31.95 -1.41
N ASP A 287 -25.53 30.93 -0.79
CA ASP A 287 -25.91 29.53 -0.99
C ASP A 287 -27.04 29.08 -0.06
N LEU A 288 -27.45 29.97 0.86
CA LEU A 288 -28.42 29.66 1.92
C LEU A 288 -29.76 30.33 1.67
N LYS A 289 -30.82 29.53 1.78
CA LYS A 289 -32.20 30.02 1.87
C LYS A 289 -32.78 29.56 3.18
N LEU A 290 -32.72 30.42 4.19
CA LEU A 290 -33.17 30.14 5.55
C LEU A 290 -34.44 30.95 5.84
N PRO A 291 -35.64 30.33 5.84
CA PRO A 291 -36.86 31.02 6.24
C PRO A 291 -36.85 31.30 7.74
N GLU A 292 -37.66 32.27 8.21
CA GLU A 292 -37.81 32.58 9.63
C GLU A 292 -38.30 31.38 10.46
N GLN A 293 -39.09 30.49 9.84
CA GLN A 293 -39.65 29.31 10.46
C GLN A 293 -39.59 28.11 9.50
N GLY A 294 -39.35 26.92 10.05
CA GLY A 294 -39.32 25.67 9.29
C GLY A 294 -37.96 25.34 8.66
N TRP A 295 -37.98 24.47 7.64
CA TRP A 295 -36.76 23.98 6.98
C TRP A 295 -36.27 24.98 5.94
N GLY A 296 -34.97 25.28 6.00
CA GLY A 296 -34.25 25.98 4.93
C GLY A 296 -33.60 25.03 3.94
N SER A 297 -32.89 25.60 2.96
CA SER A 297 -32.07 24.87 2.00
C SER A 297 -30.67 25.47 1.88
N ALA A 298 -29.69 24.62 1.59
CA ALA A 298 -28.31 24.99 1.37
C ALA A 298 -27.81 24.36 0.06
N LEU A 299 -27.25 25.18 -0.84
CA LEU A 299 -26.65 24.70 -2.09
C LEU A 299 -25.16 24.43 -1.89
N LEU A 300 -24.76 23.16 -1.88
CA LEU A 300 -23.36 22.77 -1.68
C LEU A 300 -22.62 22.72 -3.01
N HIS A 301 -21.83 23.76 -3.31
CA HIS A 301 -21.06 23.81 -4.56
C HIS A 301 -19.54 23.91 -4.36
N ARG A 302 -19.07 24.12 -3.12
CA ARG A 302 -17.66 24.23 -2.76
C ARG A 302 -17.29 23.29 -1.61
N THR A 303 -16.11 22.69 -1.70
CA THR A 303 -15.51 21.90 -0.61
C THR A 303 -14.09 22.39 -0.32
N ARG A 304 -13.75 22.55 0.97
CA ARG A 304 -12.44 23.04 1.43
C ARG A 304 -11.77 22.01 2.34
N PRO A 305 -11.19 20.93 1.78
CA PRO A 305 -10.47 19.92 2.56
C PRO A 305 -9.19 20.51 3.18
N SER A 306 -8.83 20.11 4.42
CA SER A 306 -7.61 20.62 5.09
C SER A 306 -6.31 19.91 4.65
N VAL A 307 -6.40 19.04 3.65
CA VAL A 307 -5.34 18.06 3.35
C VAL A 307 -4.14 18.76 2.70
N GLY A 308 -2.94 18.48 3.20
CA GLY A 308 -1.69 19.03 2.67
C GLY A 308 -1.21 20.34 3.32
N LYS A 309 -1.87 20.82 4.37
CA LYS A 309 -1.32 21.87 5.25
C LYS A 309 -0.61 21.20 6.43
N GLN A 310 0.69 21.01 6.33
CA GLN A 310 1.57 20.83 7.48
C GLN A 310 2.25 22.17 7.77
#